data_AF-A0A1G9H8J3-F1
#
_entry.id   AF-A0A1G9H8J3-F1
#
_cell.length_a   1.000
_cell.length_b   1.000
_cell.length_c   1.000
_cell.angle_alpha   90.00
_cell.angle_beta   90.00
_cell.angle_gamma   90.00
#
_symmetry.space_group_name_H-M   'P 1'
#
loop_
_entity.id
_entity.type
_entity.pdbx_description
1 polymer ?
#
loop_
_entity_poly.entity_id
_entity_poly.type
_entity_poly.pdbx_seq_one_letter_code
_entity_poly.pdbx_strand_id
1 'polypeptide(L)'
;MHAITTHPGRTDEIAQRVAFVLEAQCRLAGDAAHALRTPLAALRTELEEARLHPEHIDLDSLLARTLSAVDRLQRVVEELRLLDAASAAGLAGCGERLRGHSPR
;
A
#
# COMPACT_ATOMS: atom_id res chain seq x y z
N MET A 1 -30.79 34.84 -19.94
CA MET A 1 -29.47 34.93 -19.27
C MET A 1 -29.50 34.00 -18.06
N HIS A 2 -29.31 32.69 -18.29
CA HIS A 2 -29.40 31.67 -17.23
C HIS A 2 -28.01 31.51 -16.61
N ALA A 3 -27.85 31.93 -15.35
CA ALA A 3 -26.64 31.69 -14.60
C ALA A 3 -26.56 30.18 -14.32
N ILE A 4 -25.58 29.51 -14.92
CA ILE A 4 -25.19 28.16 -14.55
C ILE A 4 -24.65 28.28 -13.12
N THR A 5 -25.48 27.97 -12.14
CA THR A 5 -25.05 27.91 -10.75
C THR A 5 -24.26 26.62 -10.58
N THR A 6 -22.95 26.70 -10.76
CA THR A 6 -22.05 25.65 -10.29
C THR A 6 -22.23 25.57 -8.78
N HIS A 7 -22.97 24.56 -8.31
CA HIS A 7 -23.30 24.39 -6.91
C HIS A 7 -22.01 24.12 -6.10
N PRO A 8 -21.56 25.04 -5.22
CA PRO A 8 -20.26 24.95 -4.55
C PRO A 8 -20.13 23.74 -3.61
N GLY A 9 -21.25 23.15 -3.17
CA GLY A 9 -21.25 21.93 -2.36
C GLY A 9 -20.69 20.71 -3.10
N ARG A 10 -20.96 20.56 -4.41
CA ARG A 10 -20.52 19.38 -5.17
C ARG A 10 -18.99 19.33 -5.34
N THR A 11 -18.35 20.48 -5.49
CA THR A 11 -16.88 20.56 -5.60
C THR A 11 -16.20 20.24 -4.28
N ASP A 12 -16.80 20.66 -3.16
CA ASP A 12 -16.30 20.36 -1.82
C ASP A 12 -16.44 18.86 -1.50
N GLU A 13 -17.57 18.24 -1.86
CA GLU A 13 -17.76 16.79 -1.72
C GLU A 13 -16.74 15.97 -2.52
N ILE A 14 -16.42 16.39 -3.76
CA ILE A 14 -15.40 15.73 -4.57
C ILE A 14 -14.02 15.91 -3.93
N ALA A 15 -13.69 17.11 -3.47
CA ALA A 15 -12.43 17.40 -2.79
C ALA A 15 -12.25 16.56 -1.52
N GLN A 16 -13.29 16.47 -0.68
CA GLN A 16 -13.29 15.65 0.53
C GLN A 16 -13.10 14.16 0.23
N ARG A 17 -13.75 13.66 -0.82
CA ARG A 17 -13.59 12.26 -1.25
C ARG A 17 -12.19 11.97 -1.77
N VAL A 18 -11.59 12.89 -2.52
CA VAL A 18 -10.20 12.76 -2.97
C VAL A 18 -9.25 12.79 -1.78
N ALA A 19 -9.44 13.72 -0.84
CA ALA A 19 -8.62 13.81 0.37
C ALA A 19 -8.66 12.51 1.19
N PHE A 20 -9.85 11.94 1.41
CA PHE A 20 -10.01 10.66 2.12
C PHE A 20 -9.25 9.51 1.44
N VAL A 21 -9.30 9.44 0.11
CA VAL A 21 -8.60 8.40 -0.67
C VAL A 21 -7.09 8.57 -0.58
N LEU A 22 -6.60 9.82 -0.68
CA LEU A 22 -5.17 10.11 -0.56
C LEU A 22 -4.65 9.78 0.85
N GLU A 23 -5.40 10.08 1.89
CA GLU A 23 -5.05 9.71 3.27
C GLU A 23 -4.92 8.19 3.44
N ALA A 24 -5.85 7.43 2.86
CA ALA A 24 -5.80 5.97 2.87
C ALA A 24 -4.57 5.44 2.12
N GLN A 25 -4.24 6.01 0.95
CA GLN A 25 -3.06 5.63 0.16
C GLN A 25 -1.75 5.94 0.90
N CYS A 26 -1.63 7.11 1.53
CA CYS A 26 -0.46 7.48 2.31
C CYS A 26 -0.24 6.53 3.50
N ARG A 27 -1.32 6.16 4.21
CA ARG A 27 -1.26 5.23 5.34
C ARG A 27 -0.81 3.84 4.89
N LEU A 28 -1.42 3.33 3.82
CA LEU A 28 -1.04 2.07 3.18
C LEU A 28 0.44 2.07 2.77
N ALA A 29 0.90 3.12 2.09
CA ALA A 29 2.31 3.25 1.71
C ALA A 29 3.24 3.29 2.93
N GLY A 30 2.81 3.92 4.03
CA GLY A 30 3.51 3.90 5.32
C GLY A 30 3.61 2.49 5.92
N ASP A 31 2.48 1.78 5.99
CA ASP A 31 2.40 0.43 6.54
C ASP A 31 3.20 -0.57 5.71
N ALA A 32 3.10 -0.47 4.38
CA ALA A 32 3.91 -1.19 3.41
C ALA A 32 5.41 -1.00 3.68
N ALA A 33 5.84 0.25 3.73
CA ALA A 33 7.24 0.58 3.90
C ALA A 33 7.75 0.17 5.28
N HIS A 34 6.91 0.14 6.32
CA HIS A 34 7.27 -0.38 7.62
C HIS A 34 7.40 -1.92 7.60
N ALA A 35 6.42 -2.61 7.02
CA ALA A 35 6.40 -4.07 6.89
C ALA A 35 7.58 -4.61 6.07
N LEU A 36 8.07 -3.86 5.07
CA LEU A 36 9.25 -4.21 4.28
C LEU A 36 10.59 -3.90 5.00
N ARG A 37 10.65 -2.80 5.77
CA ARG A 37 11.88 -2.39 6.48
C ARG A 37 12.31 -3.40 7.54
N THR A 38 11.37 -3.95 8.30
CA THR A 38 11.66 -4.92 9.37
C THR A 38 12.40 -6.16 8.87
N PRO A 39 11.90 -6.93 7.88
CA PRO A 39 12.60 -8.10 7.34
C PRO A 39 13.89 -7.72 6.60
N LEU A 40 13.96 -6.54 5.95
CA LEU A 40 15.19 -6.08 5.31
C LEU A 40 16.30 -5.75 6.32
N ALA A 41 15.94 -5.12 7.45
CA ALA A 41 16.87 -4.86 8.54
C ALA A 41 17.38 -6.17 9.16
N ALA A 42 16.48 -7.13 9.41
CA ALA A 42 16.85 -8.45 9.91
C ALA A 42 17.83 -9.17 8.96
N LEU A 43 17.49 -9.25 7.67
CA LEU A 43 18.36 -9.82 6.63
C LEU A 43 19.74 -9.17 6.61
N ARG A 44 19.79 -7.84 6.70
CA ARG A 44 21.04 -7.11 6.72
C ARG A 44 21.90 -7.48 7.93
N THR A 45 21.31 -7.52 9.12
CA THR A 45 22.01 -7.92 10.35
C THR A 45 22.57 -9.34 10.23
N GLU A 46 21.76 -10.29 9.75
CA GLU A 46 22.19 -11.68 9.57
C GLU A 46 23.38 -11.81 8.60
N LEU A 47 23.34 -11.10 7.48
CA LEU A 47 24.41 -11.12 6.48
C LEU A 47 25.67 -10.39 6.97
N GLU A 48 25.52 -9.32 7.74
CA GLU A 48 26.65 -8.60 8.36
C GLU A 48 27.34 -9.48 9.41
N GLU A 49 26.58 -10.20 10.24
CA GLU A 49 27.10 -11.16 11.23
C GLU A 49 27.81 -12.33 10.54
N ALA A 50 27.21 -12.90 9.49
CA ALA A 50 27.82 -13.98 8.72
C ALA A 50 29.14 -13.58 8.07
N ARG A 51 29.25 -12.32 7.64
CA ARG A 51 30.51 -11.79 7.09
C ARG A 51 31.57 -11.54 8.16
N LEU A 52 31.16 -11.25 9.40
CA LEU A 52 32.07 -11.00 10.52
C LEU A 52 32.69 -12.29 11.07
N HIS A 53 31.96 -13.41 11.00
CA HIS A 53 32.35 -14.70 11.57
C HIS A 53 32.17 -15.88 10.59
N PRO A 54 32.79 -15.85 9.39
CA PRO A 54 32.52 -16.82 8.32
C PRO A 54 32.82 -18.27 8.70
N GLU A 55 33.79 -18.51 9.60
CA GLU A 55 34.17 -19.83 10.08
C GLU A 55 33.15 -20.49 11.03
N HIS A 56 32.20 -19.71 11.55
CA HIS A 56 31.16 -20.18 12.47
C HIS A 56 29.77 -20.26 11.82
N ILE A 57 29.69 -20.08 10.50
CA ILE A 57 28.42 -20.02 9.76
C ILE A 57 28.12 -21.37 9.10
N ASP A 58 26.94 -21.89 9.40
CA ASP A 58 26.29 -22.91 8.58
C ASP A 58 25.66 -22.21 7.36
N LEU A 59 26.31 -22.37 6.21
CA LEU A 59 25.91 -21.70 4.97
C LEU A 59 24.52 -22.13 4.49
N ASP A 60 24.18 -23.42 4.59
CA ASP A 60 22.87 -23.93 4.19
C ASP A 60 21.75 -23.32 5.05
N SER A 61 21.97 -23.24 6.36
CA SER A 61 21.03 -22.61 7.29
C SER A 61 20.86 -21.11 7.02
N LEU A 62 21.96 -20.39 6.75
CA LEU A 62 21.93 -18.96 6.38
C LEU A 62 21.15 -18.74 5.06
N LEU A 63 21.39 -19.57 4.05
CA LEU A 63 20.68 -19.48 2.77
C LEU A 63 19.19 -19.76 2.94
N ALA A 64 18.81 -20.79 3.70
CA ALA A 64 17.41 -21.12 3.96
C ALA A 64 16.67 -19.98 4.67
N ARG A 65 17.29 -19.37 5.69
CA ARG A 65 16.72 -18.20 6.40
C ARG A 65 16.60 -16.98 5.50
N THR A 66 17.64 -16.71 4.71
CA THR A 66 17.67 -15.60 3.76
C THR A 66 16.56 -15.74 2.73
N LEU A 67 16.39 -16.93 2.14
CA LEU A 67 15.31 -17.21 1.19
C LEU A 67 13.93 -17.06 1.82
N SER A 68 13.73 -17.56 3.05
CA SER A 68 12.45 -17.40 3.74
C SER A 68 12.10 -15.93 4.02
N ALA A 69 13.09 -15.10 4.34
CA ALA A 69 12.87 -13.66 4.51
C ALA A 69 12.56 -12.96 3.17
N VAL A 70 13.18 -13.39 2.07
CA VAL A 70 12.84 -12.92 0.71
C VAL A 70 11.41 -13.32 0.32
N ASP A 71 10.98 -14.54 0.61
CA ASP A 71 9.59 -14.98 0.36
C ASP A 71 8.59 -14.13 1.14
N ARG A 72 8.90 -13.79 2.41
CA ARG A 72 8.08 -12.87 3.21
C ARG A 72 7.99 -11.49 2.59
N LEU A 73 9.10 -10.94 2.10
CA LEU A 73 9.12 -9.66 1.39
C LEU A 73 8.25 -9.71 0.12
N GLN A 74 8.33 -10.80 -0.65
CA GLN A 74 7.50 -10.99 -1.85
C GLN A 74 6.00 -11.03 -1.51
N ARG A 75 5.60 -11.69 -0.42
CA ARG A 75 4.20 -11.71 0.04
C ARG A 75 3.68 -10.32 0.39
N VAL A 76 4.47 -9.52 1.11
CA VAL A 76 4.11 -8.14 1.42
C VAL A 76 3.93 -7.33 0.13
N VAL A 77 4.82 -7.48 -0.85
CA VAL A 77 4.69 -6.80 -2.16
C VAL A 77 3.42 -7.24 -2.90
N GLU A 78 3.09 -8.53 -2.89
CA GLU A 78 1.88 -9.07 -3.53
C GLU A 78 0.60 -8.52 -2.86
N GLU A 79 0.57 -8.47 -1.52
CA GLU A 79 -0.54 -7.91 -0.74
C GLU A 79 -0.80 -6.43 -1.08
N LEU A 80 0.26 -5.67 -1.33
CA LEU A 80 0.15 -4.26 -1.73
C LEU A 80 -0.45 -4.09 -3.14
N ARG A 81 -0.16 -5.01 -4.06
CA ARG A 81 -0.77 -5.00 -5.41
C ARG A 81 -2.26 -5.32 -5.37
N LEU A 82 -2.67 -6.24 -4.50
CA LEU A 82 -4.09 -6.57 -4.32
C LEU A 82 -4.88 -5.38 -3.76
N LEU A 83 -4.28 -4.60 -2.85
CA LEU A 83 -4.91 -3.40 -2.33
C LEU A 83 -5.03 -2.28 -3.38
N ASP A 84 -4.05 -2.10 -4.25
CA ASP A 84 -4.11 -1.12 -5.35
C ASP A 84 -5.34 -1.38 -6.24
N ALA A 85 -5.55 -2.65 -6.62
CA ALA A 85 -6.72 -3.07 -7.38
C ALA A 85 -8.05 -2.86 -6.62
N ALA A 86 -8.10 -3.16 -5.33
CA ALA A 86 -9.30 -2.95 -4.51
C ALA A 86 -9.64 -1.46 -4.35
N SER A 87 -8.63 -0.60 -4.20
CA SER A 87 -8.81 0.84 -4.09
C SER A 87 -9.37 1.45 -5.38
N ALA A 88 -8.90 0.99 -6.55
CA ALA A 88 -9.43 1.37 -7.85
C ALA A 88 -10.90 0.96 -8.02
N ALA A 89 -11.28 -0.24 -7.56
CA ALA A 89 -12.66 -0.71 -7.60
C ALA A 89 -13.60 0.10 -6.68
N GLY A 90 -13.14 0.48 -5.48
CA GLY A 90 -13.91 1.32 -4.56
C GLY A 90 -14.20 2.73 -5.10
N LEU A 91 -13.24 3.30 -5.83
CA LEU A 91 -13.40 4.58 -6.54
C LEU A 91 -14.44 4.49 -7.66
N ALA A 92 -14.48 3.38 -8.41
CA ALA A 92 -15.45 3.16 -9.47
C ALA A 92 -16.89 3.02 -8.93
N GLY A 93 -17.10 2.22 -7.88
CA GLY A 93 -18.45 1.98 -7.32
C GLY A 93 -19.11 3.21 -6.71
N CYS A 94 -18.33 4.17 -6.21
CA CYS A 94 -18.88 5.40 -5.63
C CYS A 94 -19.16 6.49 -6.71
N GLY A 95 -18.75 6.28 -7.97
CA GLY A 95 -19.22 7.08 -9.12
C GLY A 95 -20.62 6.68 -9.64
N GLU A 96 -21.07 5.46 -9.34
CA GLU A 96 -22.34 4.91 -9.83
C GLU A 96 -23.55 5.34 -8.98
N ARG A 97 -23.37 5.52 -7.67
CA ARG A 97 -24.42 6.02 -6.76
C ARG A 97 -24.83 7.48 -7.02
N LEU A 98 -23.95 8.30 -7.59
CA LEU A 98 -24.26 9.70 -7.94
C LEU A 98 -25.05 9.84 -9.25
N ARG A 99 -25.19 8.76 -10.05
CA ARG A 99 -26.04 8.73 -11.26
C ARG A 99 -27.51 8.38 -10.97
N GLY A 100 -27.84 7.96 -9.74
CA GLY A 100 -29.20 7.54 -9.37
C GLY A 100 -30.08 8.61 -8.72
N HIS A 101 -29.54 9.78 -8.36
CA HIS A 101 -30.31 10.82 -7.66
C HIS A 101 -30.74 11.94 -8.62
N SER A 102 -31.84 11.68 -9.35
CA SER A 102 -32.58 12.70 -10.08
C SER A 102 -33.82 13.06 -9.22
N PRO A 103 -33.87 14.24 -8.58
CA PRO A 103 -35.07 14.69 -7.89
C PRO A 103 -36.08 15.14 -8.95
N ARG A 104 -37.32 14.64 -8.83
CA ARG A 104 -38.46 15.05 -9.65
C ARG A 104 -38.96 16.42 -9.24
#